data_AF-A0A166RNQ6-F1
#
_entry.id   AF-A0A166RNQ6-F1
#
_cell.length_a   1.000
_cell.length_b   1.000
_cell.length_c   1.000
_cell.angle_alpha   90.00
_cell.angle_beta   90.00
_cell.angle_gamma   90.00
#
_symmetry.space_group_name_H-M   'P 1'
#
loop_
_entity.id
_entity.type
_entity.pdbx_description
1 polymer ?
#
loop_
_entity_poly.entity_id
_entity_poly.type
_entity_poly.pdbx_seq_one_letter_code
_entity_poly.pdbx_strand_id
1 'polypeptide(L)'
;MSLHSLNHLELYPYTFGLMQFRVPIVLPTIQYLHLDATLDPAYLGIIIHSFQAESLITLSLDGWDLSGEDDALEDALELYFPTLEHLILLNVTRGYPDRDLFAQRFPNIKRLTCQCMSPWEMDHVAGDMSCDVIDIMTPICFGTQFDAGTESSPINDWERWPKLQVLAVSCTDVAMDIEGLYSMISMLKDMVHGIRKLLLPKYVCERANKDAMRKLRELVEVEDYSLDWPTPFAQSS
;
A
#
# COMPACT_ATOMS: atom_id res chain seq x y z
N MET A 1 -32.09 -4.78 1.07
CA MET A 1 -31.68 -6.19 1.14
C MET A 1 -30.45 -6.25 2.00
N SER A 2 -30.46 -6.97 3.13
CA SER A 2 -29.29 -7.05 4.01
C SER A 2 -28.46 -8.29 3.63
N LEU A 3 -27.29 -8.03 3.05
CA LEU A 3 -26.33 -9.05 2.64
C LEU A 3 -25.50 -9.52 3.86
N HIS A 4 -26.15 -10.13 4.85
CA HIS A 4 -25.54 -10.49 6.14
C HIS A 4 -24.41 -11.54 6.06
N SER A 5 -24.23 -12.19 4.90
CA SER A 5 -23.15 -13.16 4.67
C SER A 5 -22.02 -12.62 3.80
N LEU A 6 -22.13 -11.38 3.33
CA LEU A 6 -21.12 -10.77 2.48
C LEU A 6 -20.01 -10.22 3.38
N ASN A 7 -18.84 -10.83 3.30
CA ASN A 7 -17.62 -10.41 4.02
C ASN A 7 -16.56 -9.84 3.08
N HIS A 8 -16.78 -9.93 1.76
CA HIS A 8 -15.85 -9.57 0.71
C HIS A 8 -16.61 -8.82 -0.38
N LEU A 9 -16.10 -7.66 -0.79
CA LEU A 9 -16.66 -6.87 -1.88
C LEU A 9 -15.53 -6.33 -2.77
N GLU A 10 -15.68 -6.52 -4.07
CA GLU A 10 -14.79 -5.96 -5.09
C GLU A 10 -15.62 -5.07 -6.01
N LEU A 11 -15.16 -3.86 -6.26
CA LEU A 11 -15.83 -2.89 -7.11
C LEU A 11 -14.88 -2.42 -8.22
N TYR A 12 -15.34 -2.60 -9.47
CA TYR A 12 -14.68 -2.16 -10.70
C TYR A 12 -15.55 -1.12 -11.43
N PRO A 13 -15.77 0.07 -10.85
CA PRO A 13 -16.63 1.09 -11.43
C PRO A 13 -16.04 1.61 -12.75
N TYR A 14 -16.82 1.49 -13.84
CA TYR A 14 -16.51 2.19 -15.10
C TYR A 14 -16.74 3.72 -14.99
N THR A 15 -17.76 4.11 -14.22
CA THR A 15 -18.05 5.49 -13.83
C THR A 15 -18.72 5.45 -12.46
N PHE A 16 -18.35 6.34 -11.55
CA PHE A 16 -19.05 6.48 -10.26
C PHE A 16 -19.84 7.78 -10.24
N GLY A 17 -21.16 7.67 -10.46
CA GLY A 17 -22.02 8.85 -10.54
C GLY A 17 -22.10 9.59 -9.20
N LEU A 18 -21.94 10.92 -9.24
CA LEU A 18 -22.32 11.88 -8.18
C LEU A 18 -23.85 11.91 -7.97
N MET A 19 -24.49 10.75 -7.83
CA MET A 19 -25.78 10.73 -7.17
C MET A 19 -25.47 11.25 -5.77
N GLN A 20 -26.05 12.40 -5.39
CA GLN A 20 -25.97 12.94 -4.04
C GLN A 20 -26.42 11.86 -3.06
N PHE A 21 -25.52 10.98 -2.63
CA PHE A 21 -25.79 9.95 -1.65
C PHE A 21 -25.99 10.71 -0.36
N ARG A 22 -27.24 11.12 -0.11
CA ARG A 22 -27.63 11.74 1.17
C ARG A 22 -27.47 10.76 2.34
N VAL A 23 -27.19 9.48 2.04
CA VAL A 23 -27.03 8.41 3.00
C VAL A 23 -25.82 7.55 2.60
N PRO A 24 -24.89 7.29 3.51
CA PRO A 24 -23.75 6.40 3.27
C PRO A 24 -24.22 4.95 3.03
N ILE A 25 -23.47 4.23 2.19
CA ILE A 25 -23.66 2.80 1.95
C ILE A 25 -23.09 2.03 3.15
N VAL A 26 -23.98 1.49 3.98
CA VAL A 26 -23.59 0.73 5.18
C VAL A 26 -23.31 -0.72 4.82
N LEU A 27 -22.09 -1.17 5.13
CA LEU A 27 -21.53 -2.49 4.84
C LEU A 27 -21.07 -3.17 6.15
N PRO A 28 -22.01 -3.61 7.01
CA PRO A 28 -21.70 -3.96 8.41
C PRO A 28 -20.86 -5.24 8.58
N THR A 29 -20.91 -6.15 7.61
CA THR A 29 -20.24 -7.46 7.67
C THR A 29 -18.99 -7.53 6.79
N ILE A 30 -18.74 -6.52 5.96
CA ILE A 30 -17.61 -6.52 5.04
C ILE A 30 -16.31 -6.43 5.82
N GLN A 31 -15.42 -7.40 5.60
CA GLN A 31 -14.08 -7.47 6.16
C GLN A 31 -13.01 -7.13 5.12
N TYR A 32 -13.31 -7.37 3.84
CA TYR A 32 -12.44 -7.03 2.71
C TYR A 32 -13.18 -6.17 1.69
N LEU A 33 -12.61 -5.02 1.34
CA LEU A 33 -13.11 -4.13 0.29
C LEU A 33 -11.99 -3.85 -0.71
N HIS A 34 -12.23 -4.16 -1.98
CA HIS A 34 -11.38 -3.76 -3.08
C HIS A 34 -12.09 -2.71 -3.94
N LEU A 35 -11.36 -1.63 -4.26
CA LEU A 35 -11.82 -0.54 -5.10
C LEU A 35 -10.82 -0.33 -6.23
N ASP A 36 -11.25 -0.59 -7.46
CA ASP A 36 -10.48 -0.28 -8.65
C ASP A 36 -10.95 1.05 -9.25
N ALA A 37 -10.10 2.08 -9.15
CA ALA A 37 -10.33 3.38 -9.75
C ALA A 37 -9.44 3.66 -10.96
N THR A 38 -8.82 2.64 -11.57
CA THR A 38 -7.90 2.80 -12.72
C THR A 38 -8.54 3.53 -13.91
N LEU A 39 -9.85 3.35 -14.10
CA LEU A 39 -10.62 4.01 -15.16
C LEU A 39 -11.00 5.46 -14.82
N ASP A 40 -11.11 5.81 -13.54
CA ASP A 40 -11.52 7.15 -13.11
C ASP A 40 -10.92 7.55 -11.74
N PRO A 41 -9.60 7.79 -11.67
CA PRO A 41 -8.84 8.00 -10.43
C PRO A 41 -9.36 9.16 -9.57
N ALA A 42 -9.88 10.21 -10.21
CA ALA A 42 -10.37 11.41 -9.56
C ALA A 42 -11.54 11.15 -8.59
N TYR A 43 -12.26 10.02 -8.74
CA TYR A 43 -13.40 9.68 -7.88
C TYR A 43 -13.04 8.73 -6.75
N LEU A 44 -11.77 8.33 -6.60
CA LEU A 44 -11.40 7.34 -5.60
C LEU A 44 -11.83 7.77 -4.18
N GLY A 45 -11.56 9.01 -3.77
CA GLY A 45 -12.05 9.50 -2.49
C GLY A 45 -13.56 9.48 -2.41
N ILE A 46 -14.27 9.97 -3.42
CA ILE A 46 -15.74 9.97 -3.43
C ILE A 46 -16.29 8.55 -3.22
N ILE A 47 -15.71 7.56 -3.89
CA ILE A 47 -16.07 6.15 -3.76
C ILE A 47 -15.81 5.68 -2.32
N ILE A 48 -14.60 5.88 -1.79
CA ILE A 48 -14.22 5.44 -0.44
C ILE A 48 -15.15 6.08 0.62
N HIS A 49 -15.43 7.39 0.52
CA HIS A 49 -16.29 8.11 1.45
C HIS A 49 -17.78 7.71 1.35
N SER A 50 -18.18 7.05 0.27
CA SER A 50 -19.55 6.56 0.11
C SER A 50 -19.86 5.36 1.02
N PHE A 51 -18.85 4.74 1.65
CA PHE A 51 -19.02 3.54 2.46
C PHE A 51 -18.84 3.78 3.96
N GLN A 52 -19.63 3.08 4.75
CA GLN A 52 -19.41 2.88 6.18
C GLN A 52 -19.26 1.38 6.44
N ALA A 53 -18.11 0.95 6.94
CA ALA A 53 -17.80 -0.46 7.11
C ALA A 53 -17.07 -0.70 8.45
N GLU A 54 -17.86 -0.94 9.50
CA GLU A 54 -17.36 -1.15 10.87
C GLU A 54 -16.47 -2.38 11.02
N SER A 55 -16.72 -3.42 10.24
CA SER A 55 -15.99 -4.69 10.28
C SER A 55 -14.84 -4.76 9.28
N LEU A 56 -14.53 -3.67 8.56
CA LEU A 56 -13.53 -3.68 7.49
C LEU A 56 -12.12 -3.84 8.06
N ILE A 57 -11.48 -4.97 7.76
CA ILE A 57 -10.12 -5.30 8.21
C ILE A 57 -9.09 -4.94 7.14
N THR A 58 -9.43 -5.18 5.87
CA THR A 58 -8.55 -5.02 4.71
C THR A 58 -9.19 -4.13 3.64
N LEU A 59 -8.48 -3.09 3.24
CA LEU A 59 -8.82 -2.22 2.12
C LEU A 59 -7.77 -2.37 1.02
N SER A 60 -8.21 -2.68 -0.20
CA SER A 60 -7.37 -2.74 -1.39
C SER A 60 -7.77 -1.65 -2.37
N LEU A 61 -6.78 -0.90 -2.85
CA LEU A 61 -6.97 0.23 -3.76
C LEU A 61 -6.15 0.03 -5.02
N ASP A 62 -6.75 0.31 -6.17
CA ASP A 62 -6.11 0.41 -7.47
C ASP A 62 -6.43 1.76 -8.14
N GLY A 63 -5.55 2.24 -9.00
CA GLY A 63 -5.70 3.54 -9.68
C GLY A 63 -5.59 4.76 -8.76
N TRP A 64 -5.00 4.60 -7.58
CA TRP A 64 -4.88 5.65 -6.57
C TRP A 64 -3.70 6.61 -6.80
N ASP A 65 -2.73 6.24 -7.64
CA ASP A 65 -1.58 7.07 -8.02
C ASP A 65 -1.79 7.84 -9.33
N LEU A 66 -2.86 7.54 -10.06
CA LEU A 66 -3.19 8.16 -11.35
C LEU A 66 -4.00 9.45 -11.22
N SER A 67 -4.47 9.79 -10.01
CA SER A 67 -5.10 11.08 -9.75
C SER A 67 -4.02 12.15 -9.64
N GLY A 68 -4.10 13.20 -10.49
CA GLY A 68 -3.21 14.36 -10.41
C GLY A 68 -3.17 15.00 -9.02
N GLU A 69 -2.17 15.85 -8.82
CA GLU A 69 -1.58 16.26 -7.52
C GLU A 69 -2.50 16.76 -6.38
N ASP A 70 -3.80 17.05 -6.57
CA ASP A 70 -4.57 17.79 -5.54
C ASP A 70 -5.95 17.22 -5.10
N ASP A 71 -6.66 16.35 -5.82
CA ASP A 71 -8.12 16.26 -5.58
C ASP A 71 -8.69 14.95 -5.01
N ALA A 72 -8.00 13.81 -5.13
CA ALA A 72 -8.69 12.53 -4.95
C ALA A 72 -9.00 12.15 -3.49
N LEU A 73 -8.27 12.64 -2.50
CA LEU A 73 -8.50 12.30 -1.08
C LEU A 73 -8.42 13.51 -0.13
N GLU A 74 -8.28 14.74 -0.64
CA GLU A 74 -8.11 15.93 0.20
C GLU A 74 -9.42 16.38 0.88
N ASP A 75 -10.59 16.03 0.33
CA ASP A 75 -11.86 16.36 0.94
C ASP A 75 -12.04 15.68 2.30
N ALA A 76 -12.04 16.49 3.37
CA ALA A 76 -12.03 16.10 4.78
C ALA A 76 -13.36 15.51 5.28
N LEU A 77 -13.86 14.47 4.62
CA LEU A 77 -14.93 13.62 5.14
C LEU A 77 -14.32 12.52 6.02
N GLU A 78 -14.83 12.36 7.24
CA GLU A 78 -14.38 11.32 8.16
C GLU A 78 -14.69 9.93 7.59
N LEU A 79 -13.64 9.16 7.29
CA LEU A 79 -13.77 7.75 6.91
C LEU A 79 -14.14 6.92 8.14
N TYR A 80 -15.11 6.02 7.99
CA TYR A 80 -15.55 5.17 9.10
C TYR A 80 -15.18 3.70 8.88
N PHE A 81 -13.89 3.41 9.07
CA PHE A 81 -13.30 2.05 9.06
C PHE A 81 -12.52 1.79 10.36
N PRO A 82 -13.20 1.74 11.52
CA PRO A 82 -12.54 1.69 12.83
C PRO A 82 -11.70 0.43 13.07
N THR A 83 -11.95 -0.67 12.34
CA THR A 83 -11.24 -1.94 12.45
C THR A 83 -10.21 -2.17 11.35
N LEU A 84 -9.96 -1.16 10.49
CA LEU A 84 -9.03 -1.30 9.38
C LEU A 84 -7.60 -1.43 9.90
N GLU A 85 -6.97 -2.55 9.55
CA GLU A 85 -5.61 -2.91 9.99
C GLU A 85 -4.68 -3.19 8.81
N HIS A 86 -5.21 -3.48 7.62
CA HIS A 86 -4.43 -3.84 6.43
C HIS A 86 -4.81 -2.98 5.23
N LEU A 87 -3.84 -2.26 4.69
CA LEU A 87 -3.97 -1.51 3.44
C LEU A 87 -3.16 -2.20 2.33
N ILE A 88 -3.79 -2.43 1.18
CA ILE A 88 -3.17 -2.97 -0.03
C ILE A 88 -3.22 -1.90 -1.12
N LEU A 89 -2.06 -1.48 -1.59
CA LEU A 89 -1.90 -0.56 -2.71
C LEU A 89 -1.43 -1.35 -3.93
N LEU A 90 -2.25 -1.37 -4.97
CA LEU A 90 -1.95 -2.04 -6.23
C LEU A 90 -1.30 -1.07 -7.22
N ASN A 91 -0.64 -1.62 -8.24
CA ASN A 91 -0.04 -0.88 -9.36
C ASN A 91 0.89 0.26 -8.95
N VAL A 92 1.64 0.03 -7.88
CA VAL A 92 2.62 0.93 -7.31
C VAL A 92 3.71 1.29 -8.33
N THR A 93 3.84 2.57 -8.67
CA THR A 93 4.88 3.14 -9.57
C THR A 93 5.97 3.93 -8.81
N ARG A 94 7.03 4.35 -9.51
CA ARG A 94 8.11 5.18 -8.95
C ARG A 94 7.68 6.64 -8.88
N GLY A 95 7.95 7.34 -7.77
CA GLY A 95 7.69 8.79 -7.67
C GLY A 95 6.27 9.22 -7.27
N TYR A 96 5.56 8.36 -6.53
CA TYR A 96 4.24 8.57 -5.91
C TYR A 96 3.81 10.03 -5.58
N PRO A 97 2.50 10.32 -5.70
CA PRO A 97 1.89 11.49 -5.06
C PRO A 97 1.77 11.35 -3.53
N ASP A 98 1.43 12.46 -2.88
CA ASP A 98 1.54 12.76 -1.45
C ASP A 98 1.10 11.62 -0.50
N ARG A 99 2.11 10.89 -0.01
CA ARG A 99 1.97 9.66 0.78
C ARG A 99 1.55 9.93 2.22
N ASP A 100 1.65 11.17 2.66
CA ASP A 100 1.24 11.63 3.98
C ASP A 100 -0.26 11.38 4.18
N LEU A 101 -1.00 11.42 3.07
CA LEU A 101 -2.44 11.25 3.02
C LEU A 101 -2.91 9.89 3.57
N PHE A 102 -2.29 8.78 3.15
CA PHE A 102 -2.71 7.45 3.60
C PHE A 102 -2.41 7.22 5.08
N ALA A 103 -1.25 7.68 5.55
CA ALA A 103 -0.86 7.55 6.94
C ALA A 103 -1.77 8.39 7.87
N GLN A 104 -2.11 9.61 7.44
CA GLN A 104 -3.06 10.47 8.15
C GLN A 104 -4.48 9.89 8.16
N ARG A 105 -4.94 9.33 7.05
CA ARG A 105 -6.30 8.80 6.90
C ARG A 105 -6.49 7.44 7.58
N PHE A 106 -5.44 6.63 7.63
CA PHE A 106 -5.48 5.28 8.19
C PHE A 106 -4.38 5.08 9.27
N PRO A 107 -4.45 5.80 10.40
CA PRO A 107 -3.39 5.76 11.42
C PRO A 107 -3.29 4.41 12.16
N ASN A 108 -4.31 3.55 12.01
CA ASN A 108 -4.39 2.26 12.71
C ASN A 108 -3.81 1.08 11.92
N ILE A 109 -3.31 1.31 10.71
CA ILE A 109 -2.76 0.25 9.86
C ILE A 109 -1.59 -0.44 10.56
N LYS A 110 -1.71 -1.77 10.66
CA LYS A 110 -0.66 -2.68 11.17
C LYS A 110 0.11 -3.34 10.03
N ARG A 111 -0.50 -3.44 8.85
CA ARG A 111 0.09 -4.05 7.66
C ARG A 111 -0.14 -3.19 6.43
N LEU A 112 0.93 -2.87 5.72
CA LEU A 112 0.86 -2.25 4.40
C LEU A 112 1.41 -3.23 3.37
N THR A 113 0.66 -3.42 2.28
CA THR A 113 1.07 -4.25 1.15
C THR A 113 1.12 -3.38 -0.10
N CYS A 114 2.28 -3.34 -0.74
CA CYS A 114 2.51 -2.62 -1.98
C CYS A 114 2.75 -3.65 -3.08
N GLN A 115 1.93 -3.62 -4.13
CA GLN A 115 2.16 -4.39 -5.33
C GLN A 115 2.66 -3.45 -6.43
N CYS A 116 3.90 -3.60 -6.85
CA CYS A 116 4.40 -2.98 -8.07
C CYS A 116 3.62 -3.39 -9.31
N MET A 117 3.38 -2.40 -10.18
CA MET A 117 2.86 -2.64 -11.52
C MET A 117 3.75 -3.65 -12.25
N SER A 118 3.11 -4.57 -12.97
CA SER A 118 3.85 -5.62 -13.67
C SER A 118 4.44 -5.10 -14.99
N PRO A 119 5.60 -5.60 -15.44
CA PRO A 119 6.24 -5.13 -16.67
C PRO A 119 5.40 -5.30 -17.96
N TRP A 120 4.43 -6.23 -17.98
CA TRP A 120 3.57 -6.49 -19.14
C TRP A 120 2.35 -5.57 -19.22
N GLU A 121 1.97 -4.91 -18.12
CA GLU A 121 0.99 -3.82 -18.11
C GLU A 121 1.63 -2.48 -18.52
N MET A 122 2.96 -2.44 -18.66
CA MET A 122 3.76 -1.25 -18.97
C MET A 122 4.00 -0.99 -20.47
N ASP A 123 3.42 -1.78 -21.38
CA ASP A 123 3.67 -1.68 -22.84
C ASP A 123 3.21 -0.34 -23.47
N HIS A 124 2.59 0.54 -22.69
CA HIS A 124 2.06 1.83 -23.12
C HIS A 124 2.63 3.05 -22.40
N VAL A 125 3.61 2.89 -21.50
CA VAL A 125 4.19 4.00 -20.72
C VAL A 125 5.67 4.18 -21.07
N ALA A 126 6.04 5.39 -21.50
CA ALA A 126 7.43 5.71 -21.86
C ALA A 126 8.27 5.98 -20.60
N GLY A 127 9.25 5.13 -20.29
CA GLY A 127 10.23 5.33 -19.21
C GLY A 127 10.66 4.01 -18.54
N ASP A 128 11.80 4.02 -17.83
CA ASP A 128 12.19 2.92 -16.95
C ASP A 128 11.36 3.01 -15.65
N MET A 129 10.28 2.24 -15.61
CA MET A 129 9.41 2.09 -14.44
C MET A 129 9.78 0.88 -13.58
N SER A 130 11.01 0.36 -13.73
CA SER A 130 11.49 -0.64 -12.79
C SER A 130 11.56 -0.03 -11.38
N CYS A 131 10.89 -0.71 -10.45
CA CYS A 131 10.91 -0.38 -9.03
C CYS A 131 11.56 -1.56 -8.31
N ASP A 132 12.61 -1.27 -7.54
CA ASP A 132 13.06 -2.21 -6.51
C ASP A 132 12.30 -2.00 -5.18
N VAL A 133 12.57 -2.81 -4.18
CA VAL A 133 11.89 -2.70 -2.87
C VAL A 133 12.27 -1.40 -2.14
N ILE A 134 13.47 -0.87 -2.37
CA ILE A 134 13.98 0.36 -1.73
C ILE A 134 13.29 1.59 -2.31
N ASP A 135 13.07 1.61 -3.62
CA ASP A 135 12.32 2.67 -4.30
C ASP A 135 10.90 2.83 -3.71
N ILE A 136 10.32 1.74 -3.23
CA ILE A 136 8.98 1.72 -2.64
C ILE A 136 9.05 2.09 -1.16
N MET A 137 9.92 1.41 -0.41
CA MET A 137 10.01 1.52 1.04
C MET A 137 10.58 2.86 1.51
N THR A 138 11.58 3.42 0.82
CA THR A 138 12.24 4.68 1.22
C THR A 138 11.20 5.79 1.43
N PRO A 139 10.35 6.11 0.44
CA PRO A 139 9.33 7.12 0.62
C PRO A 139 8.17 6.74 1.56
N ILE A 140 7.96 5.46 1.91
CA ILE A 140 7.01 5.05 2.98
C ILE A 140 7.58 5.41 4.35
N CYS A 141 8.89 5.18 4.52
CA CYS A 141 9.56 5.22 5.81
C CYS A 141 10.15 6.59 6.14
N PHE A 142 10.55 7.37 5.13
CA PHE A 142 11.33 8.60 5.30
C PHE A 142 10.80 9.80 4.48
N GLY A 143 9.67 9.65 3.80
CA GLY A 143 9.08 10.72 2.98
C GLY A 143 9.86 11.02 1.69
N THR A 144 9.46 12.10 0.99
CA THR A 144 9.98 12.51 -0.33
C THR A 144 11.29 13.30 -0.26
N GLN A 145 11.73 13.70 0.95
CA GLN A 145 12.96 14.49 1.16
C GLN A 145 14.22 13.65 1.41
N PHE A 146 14.20 12.33 1.15
CA PHE A 146 15.43 11.54 1.17
C PHE A 146 16.27 11.81 -0.09
N ASP A 147 16.70 13.06 -0.25
CA ASP A 147 17.70 13.44 -1.25
C ASP A 147 19.07 13.25 -0.57
N ALA A 148 19.77 12.18 -0.96
CA ALA A 148 21.01 11.69 -0.33
C ALA A 148 22.17 12.72 -0.32
N GLY A 149 21.97 13.92 -0.87
CA GLY A 149 22.91 15.04 -0.87
C GLY A 149 22.58 16.19 0.08
N THR A 150 21.48 16.15 0.84
CA THR A 150 21.07 17.25 1.72
C THR A 150 21.41 16.93 3.17
N GLU A 151 22.18 17.80 3.85
CA GLU A 151 22.59 17.66 5.26
C GLU A 151 21.42 17.79 6.27
N SER A 152 20.18 17.91 5.81
CA SER A 152 19.00 17.86 6.67
C SER A 152 18.81 16.43 7.16
N SER A 153 18.86 16.23 8.48
CA SER A 153 18.44 14.96 9.09
C SER A 153 17.10 14.54 8.51
N PRO A 154 16.94 13.29 8.04
CA PRO A 154 15.65 12.82 7.55
C PRO A 154 14.63 13.06 8.66
N ILE A 155 13.58 13.84 8.34
CA ILE A 155 12.44 13.96 9.24
C ILE A 155 11.95 12.54 9.43
N ASN A 156 11.88 12.10 10.68
CA ASN A 156 11.53 10.74 11.03
C ASN A 156 10.02 10.54 10.86
N ASP A 157 9.59 10.50 9.60
CA ASP A 157 8.19 10.37 9.19
C ASP A 157 7.59 9.00 9.57
N TRP A 158 8.40 8.09 10.13
CA TRP A 158 7.94 6.85 10.74
C TRP A 158 6.89 7.06 11.84
N GLU A 159 6.89 8.23 12.50
CA GLU A 159 5.83 8.59 13.47
C GLU A 159 4.42 8.60 12.86
N ARG A 160 4.29 8.72 11.53
CA ARG A 160 3.01 8.72 10.82
C ARG A 160 2.36 7.34 10.72
N TRP A 161 3.15 6.27 10.88
CA TRP A 161 2.68 4.89 10.87
C TRP A 161 2.82 4.25 12.25
N PRO A 162 2.11 4.77 13.27
CA PRO A 162 2.38 4.43 14.68
C PRO A 162 2.07 2.97 15.02
N LYS A 163 1.34 2.23 14.18
CA LYS A 163 0.98 0.83 14.43
C LYS A 163 1.53 -0.14 13.39
N LEU A 164 2.23 0.36 12.37
CA LEU A 164 2.70 -0.45 11.25
C LEU A 164 3.81 -1.39 11.71
N GLN A 165 3.60 -2.68 11.49
CA GLN A 165 4.52 -3.75 11.93
C GLN A 165 4.93 -4.66 10.78
N VAL A 166 4.12 -4.72 9.73
CA VAL A 166 4.31 -5.62 8.59
C VAL A 166 4.33 -4.80 7.30
N LEU A 167 5.42 -4.92 6.56
CA LEU A 167 5.51 -4.44 5.18
C LEU A 167 5.58 -5.63 4.24
N ALA A 168 4.70 -5.65 3.25
CA ALA A 168 4.78 -6.60 2.14
C ALA A 168 4.98 -5.80 0.86
N VAL A 169 6.06 -6.06 0.14
CA VAL A 169 6.42 -5.26 -1.02
C VAL A 169 6.76 -6.19 -2.17
N SER A 170 6.03 -6.11 -3.28
CA SER A 170 6.50 -6.71 -4.53
C SER A 170 7.41 -5.72 -5.26
N CYS A 171 8.18 -6.21 -6.22
CA CYS A 171 9.03 -5.36 -7.04
C CYS A 171 9.11 -5.90 -8.46
N THR A 172 9.78 -5.16 -9.34
CA THR A 172 10.11 -5.67 -10.68
C THR A 172 11.30 -6.64 -10.62
N ASP A 173 11.59 -7.35 -11.72
CA ASP A 173 12.71 -8.30 -11.78
C ASP A 173 14.06 -7.59 -11.95
N VAL A 174 14.41 -6.76 -10.97
CA VAL A 174 15.67 -6.00 -10.89
C VAL A 174 16.56 -6.50 -9.74
N ALA A 175 17.86 -6.25 -9.86
CA ALA A 175 18.80 -6.54 -8.79
C ALA A 175 18.48 -5.66 -7.57
N MET A 176 18.39 -6.27 -6.38
CA MET A 176 18.04 -5.56 -5.15
C MET A 176 19.28 -5.03 -4.42
N ASP A 177 19.20 -3.78 -3.96
CA ASP A 177 20.13 -3.23 -2.97
C ASP A 177 19.82 -3.73 -1.55
N ILE A 178 20.35 -4.91 -1.20
CA ILE A 178 20.15 -5.53 0.12
C ILE A 178 20.87 -4.75 1.23
N GLU A 179 21.99 -4.09 0.94
CA GLU A 179 22.73 -3.31 1.94
C GLU A 179 21.96 -2.01 2.27
N GLY A 180 21.36 -1.37 1.26
CA GLY A 180 20.39 -0.30 1.44
C GLY A 180 19.19 -0.74 2.28
N LEU A 181 18.63 -1.93 1.99
CA LEU A 181 17.52 -2.51 2.76
C LEU A 181 17.89 -2.75 4.22
N TYR A 182 19.06 -3.34 4.47
CA TYR A 182 19.56 -3.59 5.81
C TYR A 182 19.70 -2.28 6.59
N SER A 183 20.30 -1.26 5.98
CA SER A 183 20.51 0.05 6.59
C SER A 183 19.18 0.71 6.96
N MET A 184 18.19 0.66 6.05
CA MET A 184 16.84 1.15 6.27
C MET A 184 16.15 0.43 7.44
N ILE A 185 16.11 -0.90 7.42
CA ILE A 185 15.47 -1.67 8.49
C ILE A 185 16.16 -1.47 9.83
N SER A 186 17.49 -1.33 9.84
CA SER A 186 18.24 -1.02 11.07
C SER A 186 17.81 0.30 11.68
N MET A 187 17.58 1.35 10.87
CA MET A 187 17.08 2.64 11.37
C MET A 187 15.66 2.53 11.93
N LEU A 188 14.80 1.71 11.31
CA LEU A 188 13.41 1.54 11.73
C LEU A 188 13.26 0.66 12.97
N LYS A 189 14.20 -0.26 13.22
CA LYS A 189 14.15 -1.18 14.36
C LYS A 189 14.26 -0.47 15.71
N ASP A 190 15.00 0.63 15.77
CA ASP A 190 15.20 1.40 17.01
C ASP A 190 13.99 2.29 17.36
N MET A 191 12.97 2.33 16.51
CA MET A 191 11.74 3.08 16.73
C MET A 191 10.76 2.31 17.64
N VAL A 192 9.96 3.05 18.41
CA VAL A 192 8.99 2.51 19.40
C VAL A 192 8.02 1.47 18.80
N HIS A 193 7.72 1.62 17.50
CA HIS A 193 6.87 0.71 16.71
C HIS A 193 7.59 0.25 15.45
N GLY A 194 8.85 -0.16 15.55
CA GLY A 194 9.63 -0.62 14.41
C GLY A 194 9.00 -1.82 13.67
N ILE A 195 9.37 -1.95 12.40
CA ILE A 195 8.94 -3.06 11.54
C ILE A 195 9.41 -4.38 12.14
N ARG A 196 8.49 -5.35 12.22
CA ARG A 196 8.74 -6.69 12.77
C ARG A 196 8.85 -7.74 11.69
N LYS A 197 8.13 -7.55 10.58
CA LYS A 197 8.05 -8.50 9.49
C LYS A 197 8.10 -7.80 8.14
N LEU A 198 8.89 -8.37 7.23
CA LEU A 198 9.04 -7.93 5.85
C LEU A 198 8.72 -9.11 4.93
N LEU A 199 7.76 -8.94 4.04
CA LEU A 199 7.41 -9.95 3.04
C LEU A 199 7.99 -9.52 1.69
N LEU A 200 8.90 -10.33 1.15
CA LEU A 200 9.65 -10.03 -0.08
C LEU A 200 9.42 -11.10 -1.15
N PRO A 201 9.48 -10.77 -2.45
CA PRO A 201 9.31 -11.76 -3.50
C PRO A 201 10.36 -12.86 -3.38
N LYS A 202 9.95 -14.11 -3.57
CA LYS A 202 10.85 -15.26 -3.39
C LYS A 202 12.14 -15.16 -4.21
N TYR A 203 12.04 -14.69 -5.46
CA TYR A 203 13.20 -14.52 -6.35
C TYR A 203 14.22 -13.50 -5.81
N VAL A 204 13.77 -12.49 -5.06
CA VAL A 204 14.65 -11.55 -4.37
C VAL A 204 15.47 -12.30 -3.34
N CYS A 205 14.82 -13.10 -2.49
CA CYS A 205 15.48 -13.85 -1.45
C CYS A 205 16.49 -14.88 -2.00
N GLU A 206 16.18 -15.47 -3.16
CA GLU A 206 17.04 -16.45 -3.82
C GLU A 206 18.26 -15.82 -4.52
N ARG A 207 18.11 -14.63 -5.09
CA ARG A 207 19.19 -13.92 -5.80
C ARG A 207 20.07 -13.05 -4.89
N ALA A 208 19.55 -12.67 -3.72
CA ALA A 208 20.29 -11.86 -2.76
C ALA A 208 21.61 -12.52 -2.30
N ASN A 209 22.59 -11.69 -1.95
CA ASN A 209 23.78 -12.17 -1.27
C ASN A 209 23.39 -12.86 0.05
N LYS A 210 23.81 -14.12 0.22
CA LYS A 210 23.42 -14.96 1.36
C LYS A 210 23.82 -14.36 2.71
N ASP A 211 24.99 -13.72 2.80
CA ASP A 211 25.46 -13.09 4.04
C ASP A 211 24.66 -11.83 4.35
N ALA A 212 24.37 -11.01 3.34
CA ALA A 212 23.55 -9.81 3.51
C ALA A 212 22.10 -10.16 3.91
N MET A 213 21.49 -11.16 3.26
CA MET A 213 20.15 -11.66 3.61
C MET A 213 20.09 -12.28 5.01
N ARG A 214 21.15 -12.97 5.43
CA ARG A 214 21.27 -13.50 6.79
C ARG A 214 21.27 -12.36 7.82
N LYS A 215 22.07 -11.32 7.62
CA LYS A 215 22.07 -10.14 8.49
C LYS A 215 20.71 -9.46 8.55
N LEU A 216 20.02 -9.34 7.41
CA LEU A 216 18.66 -8.78 7.36
C LEU A 216 17.69 -9.60 8.24
N ARG A 217 17.75 -10.92 8.16
CA ARG A 217 16.93 -11.84 8.99
C ARG A 217 17.25 -11.81 10.49
N GLU A 218 18.44 -11.35 10.87
CA GLU A 218 18.78 -11.09 12.28
C GLU A 218 18.12 -9.80 12.80
N LEU A 219 17.76 -8.87 11.88
CA LEU A 219 17.08 -7.63 12.24
C LEU A 219 15.56 -7.79 12.30
N VAL A 220 14.96 -8.42 11.29
CA VAL A 220 13.52 -8.48 11.04
C VAL A 220 13.11 -9.88 10.55
N GLU A 221 11.89 -10.31 10.84
CA GLU A 221 11.34 -11.52 10.24
C GLU A 221 11.16 -11.31 8.73
N VAL A 222 11.68 -12.23 7.91
CA VAL A 222 11.53 -12.17 6.44
C VAL A 222 10.75 -13.38 5.95
N GLU A 223 9.63 -13.14 5.30
CA GLU A 223 8.76 -14.17 4.71
C GLU A 223 8.57 -13.94 3.21
N ASP A 224 8.04 -14.95 2.52
CA ASP A 224 7.73 -14.85 1.10
C ASP A 224 6.52 -13.92 0.89
N TYR A 225 6.67 -12.98 -0.04
CA TYR A 225 5.58 -12.12 -0.48
C TYR A 225 4.46 -12.93 -1.11
N SER A 226 3.25 -12.67 -0.62
CA SER A 226 2.02 -13.03 -1.29
C SER A 226 1.03 -11.87 -1.12
N LEU A 227 0.21 -11.65 -2.14
CA LEU A 227 -1.02 -10.89 -1.97
C LEU A 227 -1.93 -11.78 -1.13
N ASP A 228 -2.13 -11.44 0.14
CA ASP A 228 -3.08 -12.12 1.02
C ASP A 228 -4.53 -11.72 0.67
N TRP A 229 -4.86 -11.74 -0.62
CA TRP A 229 -6.22 -11.54 -1.10
C TRP A 229 -6.94 -12.90 -1.10
N PRO A 230 -8.15 -12.99 -0.52
CA PRO A 230 -9.05 -14.05 -0.90
C PRO A 230 -9.22 -13.92 -2.41
N THR A 231 -8.93 -14.99 -3.15
CA THR A 231 -9.23 -15.12 -4.59
C THR A 231 -10.50 -15.93 -4.81
N PRO A 232 -11.67 -15.54 -4.27
CA PRO A 232 -12.87 -16.33 -4.50
C PRO A 232 -13.24 -16.37 -5.99
N PHE A 233 -12.76 -15.40 -6.78
CA PHE A 233 -13.10 -15.23 -8.19
C PHE A 233 -11.90 -15.24 -9.15
N ALA A 234 -10.71 -15.69 -8.72
CA ALA A 234 -9.59 -15.84 -9.65
C ALA A 234 -10.04 -16.74 -10.81
N GLN A 235 -10.20 -16.14 -11.98
CA GLN A 235 -10.61 -16.87 -13.17
C GLN A 235 -9.45 -17.80 -13.51
N SER A 236 -9.73 -19.11 -13.45
CA SER A 236 -8.90 -20.12 -14.09
C SER A 236 -8.71 -19.71 -15.55
N SER A 237 -7.52 -19.23 -15.88
CA SER A 237 -7.07 -18.95 -17.23
C SER A 237 -6.18 -20.09 -17.72
#